data_AF-A0A1Q7AKV1-F1
#
_entry.id   AF-A0A1Q7AKV1-F1
#
_cell.length_a   1.000
_cell.length_b   1.000
_cell.length_c   1.000
_cell.angle_alpha   90.00
_cell.angle_beta   90.00
_cell.angle_gamma   90.00
#
_symmetry.space_group_name_H-M   'P 1'
#
loop_
_entity.id
_entity.type
_entity.pdbx_description
1 polymer ?
#
loop_
_entity_poly.entity_id
_entity_poly.type
_entity_poly.pdbx_seq_one_letter_code
_entity_poly.pdbx_strand_id
1 'polypeptide(L)'
;MQQLIGNVRTMFLVRGIAAILFGILTLVWPNLTLSVLVLLFGVFAVVSGITAVAAALRNREEQGWGLLLFEGILGILAGVVALVWPNITALAFLYLLAAWAIITGIMELVAPLAFPMRGGRAALMVLAGLASIVFGILIAAQPSSGLLAVVWLIGVYAIV
;
A
#
# COMPACT_ATOMS: atom_id res chain seq x y z
N MET A 1 -34.02 14.22 -9.87
CA MET A 1 -33.41 13.26 -8.93
C MET A 1 -33.23 11.85 -9.49
N GLN A 2 -34.19 11.28 -10.25
CA GLN A 2 -34.10 9.89 -10.76
C GLN A 2 -32.94 9.62 -11.75
N GLN A 3 -32.53 10.60 -12.57
CA GLN A 3 -31.38 10.46 -13.48
C GLN A 3 -30.01 10.41 -12.77
N LEU A 4 -29.87 11.05 -11.60
CA LEU A 4 -28.62 10.98 -10.82
C LEU A 4 -28.44 9.58 -10.22
N ILE A 5 -29.51 8.96 -9.72
CA ILE A 5 -29.50 7.64 -9.08
C ILE A 5 -29.14 6.54 -10.09
N GLY A 6 -29.59 6.66 -11.35
CA GLY A 6 -29.22 5.74 -12.43
C GLY A 6 -27.71 5.74 -12.72
N ASN A 7 -27.10 6.94 -12.77
CA ASN A 7 -25.66 7.07 -13.00
C ASN A 7 -24.82 6.52 -11.84
N VAL A 8 -25.22 6.77 -10.58
CA VAL A 8 -24.46 6.22 -9.44
C VAL A 8 -24.53 4.69 -9.41
N ARG A 9 -25.70 4.11 -9.71
CA ARG A 9 -25.88 2.65 -9.74
C ARG A 9 -25.07 1.99 -10.86
N THR A 10 -25.01 2.60 -12.04
CA THR A 10 -24.15 2.14 -13.14
C THR A 10 -22.67 2.29 -12.80
N MET A 11 -22.27 3.38 -12.14
CA MET A 11 -20.90 3.56 -11.65
C MET A 11 -20.50 2.46 -10.66
N PHE A 12 -21.37 2.09 -9.71
CA PHE A 12 -21.11 0.99 -8.80
C PHE A 12 -20.99 -0.36 -9.52
N LEU A 13 -21.85 -0.62 -10.51
CA LEU A 13 -21.80 -1.86 -11.29
C LEU A 13 -20.50 -1.97 -12.10
N VAL A 14 -20.12 -0.90 -12.80
CA VAL A 14 -18.86 -0.83 -13.57
C VAL A 14 -17.65 -1.00 -12.65
N ARG A 15 -17.68 -0.36 -11.48
CA ARG A 15 -16.59 -0.45 -10.50
C ARG A 15 -16.46 -1.86 -9.92
N GLY A 16 -17.58 -2.53 -9.64
CA GLY A 16 -17.60 -3.92 -9.17
C GLY A 16 -17.09 -4.91 -10.22
N ILE A 17 -17.56 -4.78 -11.48
CA ILE A 17 -17.05 -5.61 -12.59
C ILE A 17 -15.55 -5.38 -12.79
N ALA A 18 -15.10 -4.12 -12.77
CA ALA A 18 -13.68 -3.79 -12.88
C ALA A 18 -12.85 -4.36 -11.72
N ALA A 19 -13.35 -4.33 -10.49
CA ALA A 19 -12.68 -4.91 -9.32
C ALA A 19 -12.54 -6.44 -9.46
N ILE A 20 -13.58 -7.15 -9.89
CA ILE A 20 -13.53 -8.60 -10.12
C ILE A 20 -12.52 -8.95 -11.21
N LEU A 21 -12.54 -8.24 -12.35
CA LEU A 21 -11.57 -8.45 -13.43
C LEU A 21 -10.13 -8.20 -12.96
N PHE A 22 -9.93 -7.14 -12.18
CA PHE A 22 -8.64 -6.83 -11.56
C PHE A 22 -8.19 -7.94 -10.59
N GLY A 23 -9.11 -8.45 -9.75
CA GLY A 23 -8.85 -9.56 -8.84
C GLY A 23 -8.43 -10.83 -9.58
N ILE A 24 -9.16 -11.21 -10.62
CA ILE A 24 -8.82 -12.36 -11.48
C ILE A 24 -7.44 -12.18 -12.12
N LEU A 25 -7.17 -11.02 -12.72
CA LEU A 25 -5.85 -10.73 -13.33
C LEU A 25 -4.72 -10.85 -12.31
N THR A 26 -4.94 -10.36 -11.10
CA THR A 26 -3.99 -10.40 -9.98
C THR A 26 -3.69 -11.83 -9.54
N LEU A 27 -4.70 -12.71 -9.50
CA LEU A 27 -4.52 -14.11 -9.14
C LEU A 27 -3.85 -14.94 -10.24
N VAL A 28 -4.16 -14.67 -11.51
CA VAL A 28 -3.61 -15.45 -12.63
C VAL A 28 -2.18 -15.01 -12.96
N TRP A 29 -1.85 -13.72 -12.80
CA TRP A 29 -0.54 -13.15 -13.18
C TRP A 29 0.11 -12.36 -12.04
N PRO A 30 0.43 -13.00 -10.90
CA PRO A 30 0.86 -12.28 -9.70
C PRO A 30 2.14 -11.46 -9.90
N ASN A 31 3.12 -12.02 -10.62
CA ASN A 31 4.38 -11.35 -10.93
C ASN A 31 4.19 -10.15 -11.88
N LEU A 32 3.25 -10.26 -12.83
CA LEU A 32 2.94 -9.18 -13.76
C LEU A 32 2.26 -8.03 -13.02
N THR A 33 1.27 -8.32 -12.18
CA THR A 33 0.55 -7.30 -11.41
C THR A 33 1.49 -6.52 -10.50
N LEU A 34 2.39 -7.21 -9.78
CA LEU A 34 3.40 -6.54 -8.97
C LEU A 34 4.32 -5.64 -9.79
N SER A 35 4.79 -6.14 -10.93
CA SER A 35 5.66 -5.39 -11.82
C SER A 35 4.97 -4.14 -12.35
N VAL A 36 3.70 -4.24 -12.74
CA VAL A 36 2.87 -3.10 -13.17
C VAL A 36 2.67 -2.11 -12.03
N LEU A 37 2.36 -2.56 -10.82
CA LEU A 37 2.21 -1.69 -9.65
C LEU A 37 3.51 -0.93 -9.34
N VAL A 38 4.66 -1.61 -9.37
CA VAL A 38 5.97 -0.99 -9.15
C VAL A 38 6.30 0.01 -10.25
N LEU A 39 5.96 -0.29 -11.50
CA LEU A 39 6.12 0.64 -12.64
C LEU A 39 5.27 1.89 -12.46
N LEU A 40 3.98 1.72 -12.16
CA LEU A 40 3.06 2.83 -11.92
C LEU A 40 3.52 3.69 -10.75
N PHE A 41 3.94 3.06 -9.65
CA PHE A 41 4.55 3.76 -8.53
C PHE A 41 5.81 4.51 -8.94
N GLY A 42 6.71 3.90 -9.71
CA GLY A 42 7.94 4.52 -10.15
C GLY A 42 7.70 5.77 -10.99
N VAL A 43 6.81 5.69 -11.97
CA VAL A 43 6.41 6.84 -12.80
C VAL A 43 5.78 7.93 -11.93
N PHE A 44 4.85 7.56 -11.06
CA PHE A 44 4.20 8.50 -10.14
C PHE A 44 5.22 9.21 -9.24
N ALA A 45 6.16 8.47 -8.64
CA ALA A 45 7.19 9.00 -7.75
C ALA A 45 8.13 9.96 -8.48
N VAL A 46 8.53 9.66 -9.72
CA VAL A 46 9.34 10.58 -10.54
C VAL A 46 8.56 11.86 -10.84
N VAL A 47 7.30 11.76 -11.30
CA VAL A 47 6.48 12.94 -11.62
C VAL A 47 6.26 13.79 -10.37
N SER A 48 5.87 13.18 -9.26
CA SER A 48 5.68 13.86 -7.97
C SER A 48 6.98 14.53 -7.51
N GLY A 49 8.11 13.83 -7.59
CA GLY A 49 9.41 14.37 -7.22
C GLY A 49 9.82 15.57 -8.08
N ILE A 50 9.62 15.51 -9.40
CA ILE A 50 9.85 16.64 -10.31
C ILE A 50 8.97 17.83 -9.92
N THR A 51 7.68 17.60 -9.62
CA THR A 51 6.78 18.69 -9.20
C THR A 51 7.20 19.31 -7.87
N ALA A 52 7.65 18.51 -6.91
CA ALA A 52 8.16 18.99 -5.63
C ALA A 52 9.46 19.79 -5.77
N VAL A 53 10.42 19.32 -6.59
CA VAL A 53 11.64 20.07 -6.92
C VAL A 53 11.28 21.39 -7.60
N ALA A 54 10.37 21.38 -8.58
CA ALA A 54 9.94 22.59 -9.28
C ALA A 54 9.27 23.59 -8.32
N ALA A 55 8.42 23.11 -7.40
CA ALA A 55 7.78 23.94 -6.38
C ALA A 55 8.81 24.53 -5.40
N ALA A 56 9.76 23.72 -4.92
CA ALA A 56 10.82 24.17 -4.01
C ALA A 56 11.72 25.23 -4.65
N LEU A 57 12.03 25.09 -5.94
CA LEU A 57 12.83 26.07 -6.68
C LEU A 57 12.09 27.38 -6.95
N ARG A 58 10.76 27.36 -7.04
CA ARG A 58 9.92 28.56 -7.19
C ARG A 58 9.71 29.30 -5.87
N ASN A 59 9.62 28.56 -4.76
CA ASN A 59 9.28 29.09 -3.45
C ASN A 59 10.48 29.10 -2.48
N ARG A 60 11.66 29.55 -2.93
CA ARG A 60 12.89 29.51 -2.11
C ARG A 60 12.87 30.40 -0.87
N GLU A 61 11.96 31.37 -0.81
CA GLU A 61 11.80 32.28 0.32
C GLU A 61 10.90 31.70 1.42
N GLU A 62 10.16 30.62 1.15
CA GLU A 62 9.27 29.97 2.10
C GLU A 62 10.02 29.08 3.09
N GLN A 63 9.51 29.03 4.33
CA GLN A 63 10.04 28.13 5.35
C GLN A 63 9.78 26.68 4.93
N GLY A 64 10.85 25.87 4.84
CA GLY A 64 10.75 24.47 4.44
C GLY A 64 11.09 24.17 2.97
N TRP A 65 11.48 25.17 2.17
CA TRP A 65 11.88 24.94 0.76
C TRP A 65 12.97 23.87 0.61
N GLY A 66 13.93 23.82 1.54
CA GLY A 66 15.01 22.83 1.54
C GLY A 66 14.52 21.41 1.82
N LEU A 67 13.52 21.25 2.70
CA LEU A 67 12.89 19.95 2.96
C LEU A 67 12.08 19.48 1.76
N LEU A 68 11.34 20.39 1.12
CA LEU A 68 10.57 20.07 -0.09
C LEU A 68 11.48 19.71 -1.28
N LEU A 69 12.63 20.38 -1.41
CA LEU A 69 13.64 20.04 -2.40
C LEU A 69 14.22 18.65 -2.13
N PHE A 70 14.57 18.37 -0.88
CA PHE A 70 15.10 17.08 -0.47
C PHE A 70 14.09 15.96 -0.69
N GLU A 71 12.83 16.15 -0.31
CA GLU A 71 11.72 15.23 -0.59
C GLU A 71 11.57 14.98 -2.10
N GLY A 72 11.61 16.04 -2.90
CA GLY A 72 11.50 15.92 -4.36
C GLY A 72 12.65 15.12 -4.98
N ILE A 73 13.89 15.37 -4.53
CA ILE A 73 15.07 14.60 -4.97
C ILE A 73 14.95 13.14 -4.55
N LEU A 74 14.58 12.87 -3.30
CA LEU A 74 14.36 11.51 -2.82
C LEU A 74 13.24 10.80 -3.60
N GLY A 75 12.16 11.50 -3.93
CA GLY A 75 11.06 10.98 -4.74
C GLY A 75 11.50 10.60 -6.15
N ILE A 76 12.30 11.44 -6.81
CA ILE A 76 12.88 11.12 -8.12
C ILE A 76 13.79 9.90 -8.02
N LEU A 77 14.69 9.86 -7.03
CA LEU A 77 15.62 8.74 -6.83
C LEU A 77 14.85 7.43 -6.56
N ALA A 78 13.86 7.46 -5.67
CA ALA A 78 13.00 6.32 -5.37
C ALA A 78 12.25 5.85 -6.62
N GLY A 79 11.73 6.78 -7.42
CA GLY A 79 11.05 6.47 -8.68
C GLY A 79 11.98 5.87 -9.72
N VAL A 80 13.19 6.40 -9.88
CA VAL A 80 14.21 5.82 -10.79
C VAL A 80 14.61 4.43 -10.33
N VAL A 81 14.85 4.22 -9.03
CA VAL A 81 15.14 2.90 -8.45
C VAL A 81 14.00 1.93 -8.74
N ALA A 82 12.74 2.36 -8.58
CA ALA A 82 11.57 1.55 -8.90
C ALA A 82 11.50 1.11 -10.37
N LEU A 83 11.88 1.98 -11.29
CA LEU A 83 11.83 1.69 -12.73
C LEU A 83 13.01 0.83 -13.19
N VAL A 84 14.21 1.03 -12.61
CA VAL A 84 15.43 0.32 -13.00
C VAL A 84 15.52 -1.05 -12.32
N TRP A 85 15.11 -1.15 -11.06
CA TRP A 85 15.18 -2.37 -10.26
C TRP A 85 13.81 -2.77 -9.69
N PRO A 86 12.84 -3.14 -10.54
CA PRO A 86 11.48 -3.42 -10.09
C PRO A 86 11.41 -4.56 -9.06
N ASN A 87 12.28 -5.57 -9.17
CA ASN A 87 12.35 -6.67 -8.20
C ASN A 87 12.79 -6.20 -6.80
N ILE A 88 13.78 -5.31 -6.72
CA ILE A 88 14.26 -4.78 -5.44
C ILE A 88 13.20 -3.89 -4.81
N THR A 89 12.53 -3.07 -5.63
CA THR A 89 11.45 -2.21 -5.14
C THR A 89 10.23 -3.01 -4.70
N ALA A 90 9.89 -4.11 -5.38
CA ALA A 90 8.85 -5.03 -4.92
C ALA A 90 9.19 -5.61 -3.53
N LEU A 91 10.45 -6.01 -3.31
CA LEU A 91 10.92 -6.47 -1.99
C LEU A 91 10.86 -5.35 -0.94
N ALA A 92 11.24 -4.13 -1.30
CA ALA A 92 11.14 -2.98 -0.40
C ALA A 92 9.69 -2.71 0.02
N PHE A 93 8.74 -2.78 -0.91
CA PHE A 93 7.31 -2.69 -0.60
C PHE A 93 6.85 -3.83 0.31
N LEU A 94 7.31 -5.05 0.08
CA LEU A 94 7.00 -6.19 0.96
C LEU A 94 7.50 -5.96 2.37
N TYR A 95 8.73 -5.49 2.56
CA TYR A 95 9.26 -5.19 3.88
C TYR A 95 8.53 -4.03 4.55
N LEU A 96 8.09 -3.04 3.77
CA LEU A 96 7.24 -1.96 4.28
C LEU A 96 5.90 -2.50 4.78
N LEU A 97 5.26 -3.40 4.03
CA LEU A 97 4.01 -4.07 4.44
C LEU A 97 4.22 -4.95 5.68
N ALA A 98 5.33 -5.69 5.75
CA ALA A 98 5.67 -6.50 6.91
C ALA A 98 5.88 -5.64 8.16
N ALA A 99 6.61 -4.53 8.03
CA ALA A 99 6.80 -3.57 9.11
C ALA A 99 5.47 -2.95 9.55
N TRP A 100 4.62 -2.56 8.60
CA TRP A 100 3.28 -2.05 8.90
C TRP A 100 2.45 -3.06 9.69
N ALA A 101 2.39 -4.32 9.23
CA ALA A 101 1.66 -5.39 9.92
C ALA A 101 2.17 -5.59 11.35
N ILE A 102 3.49 -5.63 11.55
CA ILE A 102 4.09 -5.74 12.88
C ILE A 102 3.70 -4.55 13.76
N ILE A 103 3.82 -3.32 13.25
CA ILE A 103 3.46 -2.11 14.01
C ILE A 103 1.98 -2.12 14.37
N THR A 104 1.09 -2.42 13.41
CA THR A 104 -0.35 -2.54 13.66
C THR A 104 -0.64 -3.60 14.71
N GLY A 105 -0.01 -4.78 14.61
CA GLY A 105 -0.24 -5.84 15.57
C GLY A 105 0.27 -5.49 16.97
N ILE A 106 1.39 -4.78 17.10
CA ILE A 106 1.86 -4.24 18.38
C ILE A 106 0.84 -3.25 18.96
N MET A 107 0.32 -2.34 18.13
CA MET A 107 -0.70 -1.39 18.56
C MET A 107 -1.98 -2.10 19.04
N GLU A 108 -2.41 -3.15 18.35
CA GLU A 108 -3.58 -3.98 18.72
C GLU A 108 -3.35 -4.78 20.00
N LEU A 109 -2.11 -5.20 20.29
CA LEU A 109 -1.75 -5.82 21.55
C LEU A 109 -1.78 -4.83 22.72
N VAL A 110 -1.35 -3.59 22.50
CA VAL A 110 -1.26 -2.57 23.55
C VAL A 110 -2.60 -1.86 23.79
N ALA A 111 -3.45 -1.73 22.76
CA ALA A 111 -4.70 -0.97 22.84
C ALA A 111 -5.66 -1.42 23.96
N PRO A 112 -5.89 -2.73 24.21
CA PRO A 112 -6.73 -3.18 25.32
C PRO A 112 -6.20 -2.84 26.71
N LEU A 113 -4.88 -2.64 26.84
CA LEU A 113 -4.24 -2.23 28.10
C LEU A 113 -4.42 -0.73 28.36
N ALA A 114 -4.35 0.08 27.30
CA ALA A 114 -4.54 1.53 27.37
C ALA A 114 -6.02 1.92 27.47
N PHE A 115 -6.91 1.15 26.84
CA PHE A 115 -8.34 1.41 26.79
C PHE A 115 -9.11 0.16 27.24
N PRO A 116 -9.58 0.11 28.49
CA PRO A 116 -10.35 -1.03 28.99
C PRO A 116 -11.62 -1.26 28.17
N MET A 117 -11.67 -2.38 27.45
CA MET A 117 -12.78 -2.74 26.58
C MET A 117 -13.73 -3.69 27.29
N ARG A 118 -15.05 -3.49 27.12
CA ARG A 118 -16.08 -4.41 27.65
C ARG A 118 -16.33 -5.56 26.67
N GLY A 119 -16.45 -6.77 27.20
CA GLY A 119 -16.77 -8.00 26.45
C GLY A 119 -15.56 -8.64 25.74
N GLY A 120 -15.82 -9.58 24.82
CA GLY A 120 -14.78 -10.34 24.10
C GLY A 120 -13.95 -9.54 23.09
N ARG A 121 -14.19 -8.23 22.93
CA ARG A 121 -13.48 -7.36 21.98
C ARG A 121 -11.99 -7.23 22.28
N ALA A 122 -11.62 -7.19 23.57
CA ALA A 122 -10.22 -7.18 23.98
C ALA A 122 -9.49 -8.44 23.51
N ALA A 123 -10.12 -9.61 23.69
CA ALA A 123 -9.57 -10.88 23.22
C ALA A 123 -9.44 -10.93 21.70
N LEU A 124 -10.44 -10.40 20.96
CA LEU A 124 -10.37 -10.30 19.50
C LEU A 124 -9.22 -9.41 19.03
N MET A 125 -8.99 -8.26 19.68
CA MET A 125 -7.86 -7.39 19.34
C MET A 125 -6.51 -8.02 19.66
N VAL A 126 -6.38 -8.71 20.79
CA VAL A 126 -5.13 -9.44 21.11
C VAL A 126 -4.86 -10.53 20.08
N LEU A 127 -5.88 -11.31 19.70
CA LEU A 127 -5.75 -12.34 18.67
C LEU A 127 -5.41 -11.76 17.30
N ALA A 128 -6.07 -10.67 16.90
CA ALA A 128 -5.77 -9.95 15.67
C ALA A 128 -4.33 -9.41 15.67
N GLY A 129 -3.89 -8.84 16.79
CA GLY A 129 -2.56 -8.28 16.94
C GLY A 129 -1.46 -9.34 16.86
N LEU A 130 -1.65 -10.47 17.54
CA LEU A 130 -0.76 -11.63 17.41
C LEU A 130 -0.72 -12.15 15.97
N ALA A 131 -1.88 -12.32 15.34
CA ALA A 131 -1.98 -12.78 13.96
C ALA A 131 -1.26 -11.83 12.99
N SER A 132 -1.41 -10.52 13.18
CA SER A 132 -0.78 -9.48 12.36
C SER A 132 0.75 -9.45 12.53
N ILE A 133 1.26 -9.58 13.77
CA ILE A 133 2.71 -9.70 14.03
C ILE A 133 3.28 -10.95 13.37
N VAL A 134 2.63 -12.10 13.58
CA VAL A 134 3.06 -13.38 12.99
C VAL A 134 3.05 -13.26 11.47
N PHE A 135 2.00 -12.69 10.88
CA PHE A 135 1.90 -12.44 9.45
C PHE A 135 3.06 -11.57 8.92
N GLY A 136 3.34 -10.45 9.58
CA GLY A 136 4.44 -9.58 9.21
C GLY A 136 5.81 -10.26 9.32
N ILE A 137 6.05 -11.03 10.39
CA ILE A 137 7.29 -11.81 10.57
C ILE A 137 7.44 -12.87 9.48
N LEU A 138 6.38 -13.63 9.18
CA LEU A 138 6.41 -14.68 8.17
C LEU A 138 6.74 -14.13 6.78
N ILE A 139 6.12 -13.01 6.40
CA ILE A 139 6.40 -12.34 5.12
C ILE A 139 7.85 -11.84 5.06
N ALA A 140 8.36 -11.25 6.15
CA ALA A 140 9.74 -10.76 6.19
C ALA A 140 10.78 -11.88 6.15
N ALA A 141 10.50 -13.02 6.80
CA ALA A 141 11.40 -14.16 6.88
C ALA A 141 11.47 -14.96 5.57
N GLN A 142 10.37 -15.00 4.80
CA GLN A 142 10.31 -15.68 3.52
C GLN A 142 9.78 -14.73 2.43
N PRO A 143 10.61 -13.80 1.93
CA PRO A 143 10.15 -12.74 1.04
C PRO A 143 9.61 -13.27 -0.30
N SER A 144 10.12 -14.39 -0.82
CA SER A 144 9.63 -14.97 -2.07
C SER A 144 8.20 -15.52 -1.95
N SER A 145 7.88 -16.23 -0.87
CA SER A 145 6.51 -16.68 -0.59
C SER A 145 5.61 -15.56 -0.09
N GLY A 146 6.16 -14.62 0.68
CA GLY A 146 5.45 -13.44 1.18
C GLY A 146 4.93 -12.54 0.07
N LEU A 147 5.72 -12.33 -1.00
CA LEU A 147 5.30 -11.55 -2.16
C LEU A 147 4.06 -12.17 -2.82
N LEU A 148 4.10 -13.49 -3.01
CA LEU A 148 2.97 -14.25 -3.56
C LEU A 148 1.76 -14.21 -2.61
N ALA A 149 1.95 -14.42 -1.32
CA ALA A 149 0.88 -14.39 -0.34
C ALA A 149 0.12 -13.05 -0.33
N VAL A 150 0.85 -11.92 -0.39
CA VAL A 150 0.26 -10.58 -0.47
C VAL A 150 -0.56 -10.42 -1.76
N VAL A 151 -0.02 -10.85 -2.89
CA VAL A 151 -0.74 -10.76 -4.17
C VAL A 151 -2.01 -11.60 -4.16
N TRP A 152 -1.94 -12.80 -3.60
CA TRP A 152 -3.10 -13.67 -3.44
C TRP A 152 -4.17 -13.04 -2.55
N LEU A 153 -3.76 -12.45 -1.41
CA LEU A 153 -4.68 -11.72 -0.53
C LEU A 153 -5.36 -10.54 -1.24
N ILE A 154 -4.58 -9.74 -1.99
CA ILE A 154 -5.13 -8.62 -2.77
C ILE A 154 -6.10 -9.13 -3.85
N GLY A 155 -5.74 -10.20 -4.56
CA GLY A 155 -6.57 -10.79 -5.59
C GLY A 155 -7.90 -11.34 -5.05
N VAL A 156 -7.86 -12.04 -3.91
CA VAL A 156 -9.08 -12.53 -3.23
C VAL A 156 -9.93 -11.36 -2.71
N TYR A 157 -9.30 -10.36 -2.07
CA TYR A 157 -10.01 -9.19 -1.55
C TYR A 157 -10.70 -8.39 -2.66
N ALA A 158 -10.09 -8.26 -3.84
CA ALA A 158 -10.69 -7.54 -4.97
C ALA A 158 -11.93 -8.23 -5.57
N ILE A 159 -12.13 -9.52 -5.29
CA ILE A 159 -13.26 -10.30 -5.80
C ILE A 159 -14.49 -10.18 -4.89
N VAL A 160 -14.29 -9.92 -3.59
CA VAL A 160 -15.35 -9.87 -2.56
C VAL A 160 -15.88 -8.44 -2.41
#